data_AF-A0A368EZW5-F1
#
_entry.id   AF-A0A368EZW5-F1
#
_cell.length_a   1.000
_cell.length_b   1.000
_cell.length_c   1.000
_cell.angle_alpha   90.00
_cell.angle_beta   90.00
_cell.angle_gamma   90.00
#
_symmetry.space_group_name_H-M   'P 1'
#
loop_
_entity.id
_entity.type
_entity.pdbx_description
1 polymer ?
#
loop_
_entity_poly.entity_id
_entity_poly.type
_entity_poly.pdbx_seq_one_letter_code
_entity_poly.pdbx_strand_id
1 'polypeptide(L)'
;MKLDTPIKPDHIRFVCVGCTHGSKLEPARVPPGDVLLVAGDFTTCGLPKEVAHFNKNLGMGFPSVLSLFQLLWDQLSWLGDHIRTCSEV
;
A
#
# COMPACT_ATOMS: atom_id res chain seq x y z
N MET A 1 -11.17 9.67 -16.13
CA MET A 1 -12.29 8.76 -15.81
C MET A 1 -12.99 9.33 -14.58
N LYS A 2 -14.31 9.49 -14.59
CA LYS A 2 -14.99 10.00 -13.39
C LYS A 2 -15.08 8.90 -12.34
N LEU A 3 -14.99 9.26 -11.05
CA LEU A 3 -14.98 8.28 -9.95
C LEU A 3 -16.30 7.48 -9.83
N ASP A 4 -17.38 8.01 -10.39
CA ASP A 4 -18.72 7.43 -10.48
C ASP A 4 -18.95 6.58 -11.75
N THR A 5 -17.95 6.44 -12.63
CA THR A 5 -18.10 5.62 -13.84
C THR A 5 -18.45 4.19 -13.42
N PRO A 6 -19.56 3.58 -13.88
CA PRO A 6 -19.91 2.22 -13.49
C PRO A 6 -18.84 1.21 -13.92
N ILE A 7 -18.49 0.27 -13.03
CA ILE A 7 -17.63 -0.87 -13.37
C ILE A 7 -18.51 -1.90 -14.06
N LYS A 8 -18.06 -2.46 -15.18
CA LYS A 8 -18.75 -3.59 -15.81
C LYS A 8 -18.66 -4.82 -14.88
N PRO A 9 -19.67 -5.71 -14.86
CA PRO A 9 -19.69 -6.85 -13.94
C PRO A 9 -18.49 -7.81 -14.04
N ASP A 10 -17.81 -7.82 -15.19
CA ASP A 10 -16.66 -8.65 -15.52
C ASP A 10 -15.30 -7.92 -15.43
N HIS A 11 -15.27 -6.72 -14.83
CA HIS A 11 -14.07 -5.90 -14.73
C HIS A 11 -13.68 -5.65 -13.27
N ILE A 12 -12.37 -5.49 -13.05
CA ILE A 12 -11.78 -5.12 -11.76
C ILE A 12 -11.34 -3.67 -11.82
N ARG A 13 -11.55 -2.90 -10.75
CA ARG A 13 -11.04 -1.54 -10.60
C ARG A 13 -9.79 -1.53 -9.73
N PHE A 14 -8.67 -1.20 -10.37
CA PHE A 14 -7.44 -0.82 -9.69
C PHE A 14 -7.52 0.64 -9.25
N VAL A 15 -7.15 0.90 -8.01
CA VAL A 15 -6.94 2.24 -7.47
C VAL A 15 -5.45 2.41 -7.29
N CYS A 16 -4.84 3.23 -8.14
CA CYS A 16 -3.40 3.44 -8.13
C CYS A 16 -3.07 4.71 -7.34
N VAL A 17 -2.16 4.59 -6.38
CA VAL A 17 -1.61 5.69 -5.60
C VAL A 17 -0.09 5.63 -5.68
N GLY A 18 0.58 6.76 -5.80
CA GLY A 18 2.05 6.84 -5.83
C GLY A 18 2.56 8.06 -5.06
N CYS A 19 3.83 8.02 -4.70
CA CYS A 19 4.57 9.15 -4.11
C CYS A 19 3.88 9.81 -2.92
N THR A 20 3.53 9.04 -1.89
CA THR A 20 2.89 9.60 -0.69
C THR A 20 3.89 10.28 0.24
N HIS A 21 5.19 9.98 0.12
CA HIS A 21 6.29 10.55 0.91
C HIS A 21 6.00 10.51 2.43
N GLY A 22 5.55 9.36 2.94
CA GLY A 22 5.19 9.20 4.36
C GLY A 22 3.82 9.75 4.75
N SER A 23 3.08 10.35 3.82
CA SER A 23 1.71 10.77 4.06
C SER A 23 0.78 9.57 4.21
N LYS A 24 -0.15 9.68 5.16
CA LYS A 24 -1.17 8.67 5.40
C LYS A 24 -2.16 8.60 4.24
N LEU A 25 -2.57 7.38 3.90
CA LEU A 25 -3.72 7.17 3.02
C LEU A 25 -4.98 7.34 3.87
N GLU A 26 -5.74 8.38 3.56
CA GLU A 26 -7.05 8.64 4.18
C GLU A 26 -8.12 7.87 3.39
N PRO A 27 -8.77 6.84 3.96
CA PRO A 27 -9.73 5.99 3.24
C PRO A 27 -10.87 6.79 2.60
N ALA A 28 -11.31 7.87 3.26
CA ALA A 28 -12.35 8.76 2.75
C ALA A 28 -11.96 9.50 1.46
N ARG A 29 -10.66 9.61 1.16
CA ARG A 29 -10.14 10.25 -0.07
C ARG A 29 -9.80 9.24 -1.16
N VAL A 30 -9.77 7.95 -0.83
CA VAL A 30 -9.48 6.88 -1.78
C VAL A 30 -10.80 6.45 -2.43
N PRO A 31 -10.92 6.50 -3.77
CA PRO A 31 -12.14 6.09 -4.44
C PRO A 31 -12.38 4.58 -4.27
N PRO A 32 -13.65 4.13 -4.38
CA PRO A 32 -13.96 2.71 -4.30
C PRO A 32 -13.30 1.96 -5.45
N GLY A 33 -12.72 0.81 -5.14
CA GLY A 33 -12.17 -0.14 -6.09
C GLY A 33 -11.80 -1.45 -5.39
N ASP A 34 -11.42 -2.43 -6.19
CA ASP A 34 -11.21 -3.81 -5.76
C ASP A 34 -9.76 -4.06 -5.32
N VAL A 35 -8.81 -3.40 -5.99
CA VAL A 35 -7.37 -3.56 -5.74
C VAL A 35 -6.73 -2.19 -5.55
N LEU A 36 -6.12 -1.98 -4.39
CA LEU A 36 -5.28 -0.80 -4.14
C LEU A 36 -3.84 -1.12 -4.55
N LEU A 37 -3.31 -0.38 -5.51
CA LEU A 37 -1.91 -0.46 -5.96
C LEU A 37 -1.15 0.77 -5.45
N VAL A 38 -0.16 0.56 -4.59
CA VAL A 38 0.73 1.63 -4.10
C VAL A 38 2.08 1.52 -4.81
N ALA A 39 2.33 2.41 -5.76
CA ALA A 39 3.48 2.40 -6.64
C ALA A 39 4.66 3.20 -6.05
N GLY A 40 5.29 2.66 -4.99
CA GLY A 40 6.53 3.19 -4.42
C GLY A 40 6.38 4.45 -3.57
N ASP A 41 7.50 4.95 -3.05
CA ASP A 41 7.65 6.22 -2.31
C ASP A 41 6.59 6.47 -1.22
N PHE A 42 6.19 5.42 -0.50
CA PHE A 42 5.24 5.55 0.62
C PHE A 42 5.90 5.94 1.95
N THR A 43 7.24 6.06 1.95
CA THR A 43 8.04 6.50 3.09
C THR A 43 8.77 7.79 2.75
N THR A 44 9.28 8.51 3.76
CA THR A 44 10.06 9.73 3.52
C THR A 44 11.51 9.37 3.22
N CYS A 45 12.05 8.39 3.94
CA CYS A 45 13.46 8.00 3.85
C CYS A 45 13.70 6.49 4.08
N GLY A 46 12.67 5.66 3.96
CA GLY A 46 12.81 4.19 3.99
C GLY A 46 13.06 3.60 5.38
N LEU A 47 12.80 4.33 6.46
CA LEU A 47 13.06 3.81 7.81
C LEU A 47 12.07 2.68 8.16
N PRO A 48 12.50 1.62 8.88
CA PRO A 48 11.62 0.50 9.25
C PRO A 48 10.36 0.94 10.00
N LYS A 49 10.46 1.99 10.83
CA LYS A 49 9.31 2.59 11.54
C LYS A 49 8.28 3.19 10.59
N GLU A 50 8.72 3.77 9.46
CA GLU A 50 7.83 4.37 8.46
C GLU A 50 7.10 3.27 7.68
N VAL A 51 7.80 2.17 7.37
CA VAL A 51 7.20 0.98 6.75
C VAL A 51 6.14 0.37 7.67
N ALA A 52 6.46 0.17 8.94
CA ALA A 52 5.51 -0.33 9.94
C ALA A 52 4.31 0.61 10.12
N HIS A 53 4.55 1.93 10.12
CA HIS A 53 3.49 2.93 10.21
C HIS A 53 2.56 2.89 9.00
N PHE A 54 3.12 2.82 7.80
CA PHE A 54 2.38 2.71 6.56
C PHE A 54 1.52 1.44 6.53
N ASN A 55 2.10 0.29 6.90
CA ASN A 55 1.37 -0.96 6.98
C ASN A 55 0.21 -0.91 8.00
N LYS A 56 0.44 -0.28 9.17
CA LYS A 56 -0.64 -0.04 10.14
C LYS A 56 -1.74 0.86 9.59
N ASN A 57 -1.40 1.90 8.84
CA ASN A 57 -2.36 2.78 8.18
C ASN A 57 -3.22 2.01 7.16
N LEU A 58 -2.60 1.13 6.36
CA LEU A 58 -3.34 0.25 5.44
C LEU A 58 -4.30 -0.68 6.20
N GLY A 59 -3.88 -1.26 7.33
CA GLY A 59 -4.69 -2.24 8.08
C GLY A 59 -5.91 -1.64 8.75
N MET A 60 -5.79 -0.40 9.21
CA MET A 60 -6.90 0.33 9.80
C MET A 60 -7.88 0.86 8.74
N GLY A 61 -7.36 1.27 7.58
CA GLY A 61 -8.15 1.90 6.52
C GLY A 61 -8.75 0.94 5.50
N PHE A 62 -8.10 -0.20 5.26
CA PHE A 62 -8.42 -1.16 4.20
C PHE A 62 -8.25 -2.60 4.71
N PRO A 63 -9.20 -3.10 5.52
CA PRO A 63 -9.06 -4.39 6.20
C PRO A 63 -8.88 -5.60 5.27
N SER A 64 -9.33 -5.51 4.01
CA SER A 64 -9.13 -6.55 2.98
C SER A 64 -7.73 -6.54 2.34
N VAL A 65 -6.99 -5.43 2.40
CA VAL A 65 -5.67 -5.27 1.77
C VAL A 65 -4.56 -5.93 2.59
N LEU A 66 -4.75 -6.06 3.91
CA LEU A 66 -3.70 -6.56 4.81
C LEU A 66 -3.49 -8.07 4.78
N SER A 67 -4.46 -8.84 4.31
CA SER A 67 -4.41 -10.30 4.45
C SER A 67 -3.23 -10.94 3.70
N LEU A 68 -2.75 -10.35 2.60
CA LEU A 68 -1.66 -10.92 1.79
C LEU A 68 -0.29 -10.34 2.16
N PHE A 69 -0.20 -9.03 2.43
CA PHE A 69 1.08 -8.38 2.71
C PHE A 69 1.61 -8.70 4.12
N GLN A 70 0.74 -8.80 5.13
CA GLN A 70 1.15 -9.13 6.50
C GLN A 70 1.68 -10.57 6.61
N LEU A 71 1.01 -11.53 5.97
CA LEU A 71 1.46 -12.93 5.95
C LEU A 71 2.83 -13.07 5.26
N LEU A 72 3.07 -12.34 4.16
CA LEU A 72 4.35 -12.36 3.47
C LEU A 72 5.45 -11.65 4.28
N TRP A 73 5.14 -10.52 4.92
CA TRP A 73 6.08 -9.79 5.77
C TRP A 73 6.44 -10.56 7.03
N ASP A 74 5.49 -11.24 7.68
CA ASP A 74 5.78 -12.07 8.86
C ASP A 74 6.65 -13.29 8.49
N GLN A 75 6.44 -13.89 7.31
CA GLN A 75 7.29 -14.95 6.76
C GLN A 75 8.70 -14.45 6.36
N LEU A 76 8.81 -13.22 5.84
CA LEU A 76 10.06 -12.63 5.32
C LEU A 76 10.82 -11.78 6.35
N SER A 77 10.24 -11.51 7.52
CA SER A 77 10.90 -10.80 8.62
C SER A 77 12.18 -11.54 9.10
N TRP A 78 12.25 -12.85 8.88
CA TRP A 78 13.43 -13.68 9.10
C TRP A 78 14.55 -13.48 8.05
N LEU A 79 14.24 -12.87 6.90
CA LEU A 79 15.20 -12.42 5.87
C LEU A 79 15.58 -10.93 6.02
N GLY A 80 15.00 -10.22 6.99
CA GLY A 80 15.08 -8.76 7.15
C GLY A 80 16.46 -8.19 7.46
N ASP A 81 17.47 -9.02 7.75
CA ASP A 81 18.87 -8.58 7.89
C ASP A 81 19.60 -8.43 6.54
N HIS A 82 18.96 -8.72 5.40
CA HIS A 82 19.57 -8.59 4.07
C HIS A 82 18.91 -7.60 3.10
N ILE A 83 17.76 -7.00 3.44
CA ILE A 83 17.12 -5.96 2.61
C ILE A 83 17.50 -4.58 3.16
N ARG A 84 18.81 -4.28 3.17
CA ARG A 84 19.32 -2.91 3.18
C ARG A 84 20.08 -2.70 1.88
N THR A 85 19.36 -2.28 0.82
CA THR A 85 19.85 -1.46 -0.32
C THR A 85 18.90 -1.59 -1.52
N CYS A 86 17.75 -0.90 -1.45
CA CYS A 86 17.10 -0.38 -2.65
C CYS A 86 16.95 1.14 -2.45
N SER A 87 18.07 1.84 -2.30
CA SER A 87 18.14 3.31 -2.18
C SER A 87 19.28 3.88 -3.05
N GLU A 88 19.68 3.14 -4.10
CA GLU A 88 20.59 3.64 -5.13
C GLU A 88 20.06 3.20 -6.50
N VAL A 89 19.08 3.93 -7.02
CA VAL A 89 18.87 4.17 -8.46
C VAL A 89 18.36 5.60 -8.62
#